data_AF-A0A4V1UIJ2-F1
#
_entry.id   AF-A0A4V1UIJ2-F1
#
_cell.length_a   1.000
_cell.length_b   1.000
_cell.length_c   1.000
_cell.angle_alpha   90.00
_cell.angle_beta   90.00
_cell.angle_gamma   90.00
#
_symmetry.space_group_name_H-M   'P 1'
#
loop_
_entity.id
_entity.type
_entity.pdbx_description
1 polymer ?
#
loop_
_entity_poly.entity_id
_entity_poly.type
_entity_poly.pdbx_seq_one_letter_code
_entity_poly.pdbx_strand_id
1 'polypeptide(L)'
;MVVGGLLDPLRGAHTKNLFLKDKKGRLWLISARQDTVVDLKAAPRTIGSDRLSFGNEHLLYETLGVRPGSVTALALINDPDQRVTFILDKALWDADIVNFHPLTNTATTALAQDQFRKALAAIGRAPVAVVDFGALGTG
;
A
#
# COMPACT_ATOMS: atom_id res chain seq x y z
N MET A 1 -13.80 17.43 -19.47
CA MET A 1 -12.93 16.24 -19.40
C MET A 1 -11.49 16.73 -19.47
N VAL A 2 -10.87 17.03 -18.33
CA VAL A 2 -9.48 17.52 -18.31
C VAL A 2 -8.57 16.29 -18.30
N VAL A 3 -7.81 16.12 -19.37
CA VAL A 3 -6.70 15.17 -19.45
C VAL A 3 -5.61 15.69 -18.52
N GLY A 4 -5.49 15.13 -17.33
CA GLY A 4 -4.39 15.45 -16.42
C GLY A 4 -3.08 15.00 -17.05
N GLY A 5 -2.16 15.94 -17.29
CA GLY A 5 -0.84 15.66 -17.83
C GLY A 5 -0.07 14.67 -16.96
N LEU A 6 0.78 13.85 -17.58
CA LEU A 6 1.71 12.96 -16.87
C LEU A 6 2.55 13.79 -15.89
N LEU A 7 2.32 13.58 -14.60
CA LEU A 7 3.12 14.17 -13.53
C LEU A 7 4.53 13.58 -13.58
N ASP A 8 5.54 14.40 -13.33
CA ASP A 8 6.94 13.97 -13.31
C ASP A 8 7.16 12.88 -12.24
N PRO A 9 7.42 11.62 -12.63
CA PRO A 9 7.57 10.51 -11.69
C PRO A 9 8.80 10.67 -10.79
N LEU A 10 9.72 11.60 -11.08
CA LEU A 10 10.88 11.91 -10.24
C LEU A 10 10.53 12.76 -9.01
N ARG A 11 9.36 13.41 -8.98
CA ARG A 11 8.99 14.38 -7.94
C ARG A 11 7.94 13.87 -6.94
N GLY A 12 7.51 12.61 -7.05
CA GLY A 12 6.47 12.03 -6.20
C GLY A 12 6.99 10.94 -5.26
N ALA A 13 6.22 10.66 -4.20
CA ALA A 13 6.50 9.60 -3.25
C ALA A 13 6.39 8.23 -3.93
N HIS A 14 7.52 7.55 -4.13
CA HIS A 14 7.52 6.16 -4.58
C HIS A 14 6.94 5.27 -3.48
N THR A 15 6.09 4.32 -3.89
CA THR A 15 5.38 3.44 -2.99
C THR A 15 5.99 2.05 -3.00
N LYS A 16 6.22 1.48 -1.81
CA LYS A 16 6.35 0.03 -1.62
C LYS A 16 5.11 -0.54 -0.95
N ASN A 17 4.85 -1.82 -1.20
CA ASN A 17 3.69 -2.53 -0.68
C ASN A 17 4.15 -3.81 0.00
N LEU A 18 3.78 -3.99 1.26
CA LEU A 18 4.09 -5.18 2.05
C LEU A 18 2.81 -5.99 2.24
N PHE A 19 2.74 -7.14 1.56
CA PHE A 19 1.67 -8.10 1.78
C PHE A 19 2.07 -9.04 2.92
N LEU A 20 1.32 -8.98 4.02
CA LEU A 20 1.64 -9.63 5.28
C LEU A 20 0.48 -10.49 5.76
N LYS A 21 0.82 -11.43 6.64
CA LYS A 21 -0.10 -12.27 7.39
C LYS A 21 0.30 -12.25 8.85
N ASP A 22 -0.67 -12.11 9.75
CA ASP A 22 -0.43 -12.27 11.18
C ASP A 22 -0.55 -13.72 11.64
N LYS A 23 -0.13 -14.01 12.87
CA LYS A 23 -0.20 -15.37 13.46
C LYS A 23 -1.61 -15.98 13.47
N LYS A 24 -2.66 -15.15 13.55
CA LYS A 24 -4.07 -15.58 13.54
C LYS A 24 -4.61 -15.78 12.12
N GLY A 25 -3.83 -15.42 11.11
CA GLY A 25 -4.13 -15.61 9.71
C GLY A 25 -4.82 -14.44 9.03
N ARG A 26 -4.98 -13.29 9.71
CA ARG A 26 -5.47 -12.08 9.06
C ARG A 26 -4.44 -11.56 8.07
N LEU A 27 -4.93 -11.07 6.93
CA LEU A 27 -4.11 -10.54 5.86
C LEU A 27 -4.04 -9.03 5.95
N TRP A 28 -2.87 -8.49 5.62
CA TRP A 28 -2.57 -7.08 5.73
C TRP A 28 -1.85 -6.61 4.49
N LEU A 29 -2.20 -5.43 4.01
CA LEU A 29 -1.45 -4.70 3.01
C LEU A 29 -1.00 -3.38 3.62
N ILE A 30 0.31 -3.21 3.80
CA ILE A 30 0.89 -1.93 4.20
C ILE A 30 1.45 -1.26 2.95
N SER A 31 0.86 -0.14 2.54
CA SER A 31 1.46 0.74 1.53
C SER A 31 2.23 1.85 2.22
N ALA A 32 3.51 1.98 1.89
CA ALA A 32 4.40 2.94 2.51
C ALA A 32 5.26 3.66 1.50
N ARG A 33 5.80 4.83 1.88
CA ARG A 33 6.84 5.49 1.08
C ARG A 33 8.04 4.56 0.97
N GLN A 34 8.74 4.58 -0.16
CA GLN A 34 9.80 3.64 -0.50
C GLN A 34 10.90 3.58 0.56
N ASP A 35 11.29 4.75 1.08
CA ASP A 35 12.32 4.98 2.09
C ASP A 35 11.81 4.87 3.54
N THR A 36 10.49 4.83 3.79
CA THR A 36 9.94 4.62 5.13
C THR A 36 10.32 3.24 5.66
N VAL A 37 11.04 3.16 6.78
CA VAL A 37 11.34 1.88 7.43
C VAL A 37 10.09 1.41 8.19
N VAL A 38 9.58 0.23 7.83
CA VAL A 38 8.45 -0.41 8.52
C VAL A 38 9.00 -1.53 9.39
N ASP A 39 9.13 -1.28 10.70
CA ASP A 39 9.54 -2.32 11.65
C ASP A 39 8.38 -3.29 11.91
N LEU A 40 8.46 -4.49 11.31
CA LEU A 40 7.45 -5.54 11.45
C LEU A 40 7.37 -6.14 12.86
N LYS A 41 8.35 -5.86 13.74
CA LYS A 41 8.30 -6.22 15.15
C LYS A 41 7.52 -5.20 15.97
N ALA A 42 7.64 -3.91 15.65
CA ALA A 42 6.95 -2.83 16.36
C ALA A 42 5.54 -2.55 15.83
N ALA A 43 5.34 -2.64 14.50
CA ALA A 43 4.08 -2.36 13.82
C ALA A 43 2.84 -3.07 14.42
N PRO A 44 2.90 -4.33 14.87
CA PRO A 44 1.72 -5.02 15.42
C PRO A 44 1.01 -4.28 16.55
N ARG A 45 1.78 -3.60 17.42
CA ARG A 45 1.22 -2.82 18.54
C ARG A 45 0.41 -1.63 18.06
N THR A 46 0.86 -0.98 17.00
CA THR A 46 0.22 0.23 16.45
C THR A 46 -0.99 -0.10 15.59
N ILE A 47 -0.92 -1.17 14.79
CA ILE A 47 -2.00 -1.54 13.86
C ILE A 47 -3.01 -2.54 14.44
N GLY A 48 -2.80 -3.00 15.67
CA GLY A 48 -3.68 -3.97 16.33
C GLY A 48 -3.63 -5.38 15.72
N SER A 49 -2.46 -5.80 15.22
CA SER A 49 -2.24 -7.14 14.68
C SER A 49 -1.53 -8.06 15.69
N ASP A 50 -1.54 -9.37 15.42
CA ASP A 50 -0.54 -10.28 16.01
C ASP A 50 0.81 -10.12 15.26
N ARG A 51 1.83 -10.92 15.62
CA ARG A 51 3.14 -10.92 14.96
C ARG A 51 2.98 -11.11 13.45
N LEU A 52 3.57 -10.19 12.69
CA LEU A 52 3.50 -10.16 11.24
C LEU A 52 4.62 -10.99 10.60
N SER A 53 4.29 -11.59 9.46
CA SER A 53 5.22 -12.24 8.52
C SER A 53 4.76 -11.98 7.09
N PHE A 54 5.65 -12.09 6.10
CA PHE A 54 5.25 -11.96 4.70
C PHE A 54 4.26 -13.05 4.28
N GLY A 55 3.21 -12.64 3.56
CA GLY A 55 2.33 -13.56 2.88
C GLY A 55 3.06 -14.26 1.73
N ASN A 56 2.70 -15.50 1.44
CA ASN A 56 3.30 -16.24 0.33
C ASN A 56 2.69 -15.84 -1.02
N GLU A 57 3.35 -16.22 -2.11
CA GLU A 57 2.90 -15.90 -3.48
C GLU A 57 1.51 -16.45 -3.79
N HIS A 58 1.19 -17.68 -3.36
CA HIS A 58 -0.11 -18.28 -3.61
C HIS A 58 -1.25 -17.44 -3.03
N LEU A 59 -1.10 -17.03 -1.77
CA LEU A 59 -2.09 -16.22 -1.06
C LEU A 59 -2.19 -14.80 -1.63
N LEU A 60 -1.05 -14.21 -2.03
CA LEU A 60 -1.03 -12.92 -2.72
C LEU A 60 -1.83 -12.99 -4.03
N TYR A 61 -1.61 -14.02 -4.84
CA TYR A 61 -2.33 -14.19 -6.10
C TYR A 61 -3.81 -14.50 -5.88
N GLU A 62 -4.13 -15.38 -4.92
CA GLU A 62 -5.51 -15.73 -4.57
C GLU A 62 -6.32 -14.51 -4.10
N THR A 63 -5.70 -13.59 -3.35
CA THR A 63 -6.42 -12.47 -2.71
C THR A 63 -6.35 -11.18 -3.50
N LEU A 64 -5.19 -10.86 -4.08
CA LEU A 64 -4.96 -9.58 -4.77
C LEU A 64 -4.77 -9.76 -6.28
N GLY A 65 -4.74 -10.99 -6.82
CA GLY A 65 -4.61 -11.24 -8.26
C GLY A 65 -3.27 -10.81 -8.86
N VAL A 66 -2.26 -10.51 -8.03
CA VAL A 66 -0.94 -10.03 -8.46
C VAL A 66 0.16 -10.99 -8.00
N ARG A 67 1.32 -10.89 -8.65
CA ARG A 67 2.52 -11.67 -8.30
C ARG A 67 3.50 -10.82 -7.48
N PRO A 68 4.48 -11.44 -6.79
CA PRO A 68 5.60 -10.71 -6.18
C PRO A 68 6.27 -9.79 -7.20
N GLY A 69 6.74 -8.65 -6.72
CA GLY A 69 7.11 -7.53 -7.59
C GLY A 69 5.89 -6.68 -7.92
N SER A 70 4.80 -7.24 -8.41
CA SER A 70 3.65 -6.52 -8.99
C SER A 70 2.68 -5.85 -8.00
N VAL A 71 3.03 -5.75 -6.72
CA VAL A 71 2.08 -5.40 -5.64
C VAL A 71 1.80 -3.90 -5.61
N THR A 72 0.51 -3.54 -5.56
CA THR A 72 0.01 -2.15 -5.47
C THR A 72 -1.25 -2.08 -4.61
N ALA A 73 -1.50 -0.93 -3.96
CA ALA A 73 -2.74 -0.67 -3.25
C ALA A 73 -3.99 -0.82 -4.14
N LEU A 74 -3.86 -0.53 -5.44
CA LEU A 74 -4.97 -0.66 -6.39
C LEU A 74 -5.41 -2.11 -6.60
N ALA A 75 -4.57 -3.10 -6.28
CA ALA A 75 -4.90 -4.51 -6.38
C ALA A 75 -5.99 -4.95 -5.37
N LEU A 76 -6.33 -4.10 -4.38
CA LEU A 76 -7.45 -4.35 -3.46
C LEU A 76 -8.82 -4.41 -4.16
N ILE A 77 -8.91 -3.96 -5.42
CA ILE A 77 -10.09 -4.18 -6.27
C ILE A 77 -10.39 -5.66 -6.48
N ASN A 78 -9.37 -6.52 -6.41
CA ASN A 78 -9.49 -7.97 -6.59
C ASN A 78 -9.90 -8.72 -5.31
N ASP A 79 -10.06 -8.03 -4.18
CA ASP A 79 -10.48 -8.60 -2.90
C ASP A 79 -11.90 -8.09 -2.54
N PRO A 80 -12.98 -8.58 -3.18
CA PRO A 80 -14.33 -8.10 -2.92
C PRO A 80 -14.81 -8.42 -1.49
N ASP A 81 -14.30 -9.49 -0.91
CA ASP A 81 -14.65 -9.96 0.44
C ASP A 81 -13.92 -9.20 1.56
N GLN A 82 -13.08 -8.21 1.19
CA GLN A 82 -12.30 -7.40 2.11
C GLN A 82 -11.44 -8.21 3.11
N ARG A 83 -10.88 -9.33 2.65
CA ARG A 83 -10.01 -10.22 3.45
C ARG A 83 -8.71 -9.52 3.86
N VAL A 84 -8.25 -8.55 3.08
CA VAL A 84 -7.00 -7.81 3.28
C VAL A 84 -7.28 -6.49 4.00
N THR A 85 -6.72 -6.36 5.21
CA THR A 85 -6.76 -5.13 6.01
C THR A 85 -5.73 -4.15 5.48
N PHE A 86 -6.18 -2.97 5.04
CA PHE A 86 -5.32 -1.98 4.41
C PHE A 86 -4.82 -0.94 5.40
N ILE A 87 -3.50 -0.75 5.46
CA ILE A 87 -2.81 0.25 6.29
C ILE A 87 -2.00 1.16 5.37
N LEU A 88 -2.03 2.45 5.65
CA LEU A 88 -1.30 3.44 4.86
C LEU A 88 -0.31 4.21 5.72
N ASP A 89 0.91 4.36 5.24
CA ASP A 89 1.93 5.20 5.85
C ASP A 89 1.54 6.68 5.80
N LYS A 90 1.75 7.40 6.90
CA LYS A 90 1.56 8.84 6.99
C LYS A 90 2.40 9.60 5.98
N ALA A 91 3.67 9.21 5.77
CA ALA A 91 4.53 9.90 4.82
C ALA A 91 4.06 9.74 3.37
N LEU A 92 3.34 8.66 3.06
CA LEU A 92 2.68 8.46 1.77
C LEU A 92 1.31 9.15 1.70
N TRP A 93 0.58 9.21 2.83
CA TRP A 93 -0.69 9.91 2.95
C TRP A 93 -0.56 11.43 2.79
N ASP A 94 0.54 12.00 3.26
CA ASP A 94 0.80 13.44 3.22
C ASP A 94 1.53 13.87 1.93
N ALA A 95 1.96 12.94 1.08
CA ALA A 95 2.61 13.26 -0.19
C ALA A 95 1.61 13.82 -1.22
N ASP A 96 2.01 14.81 -2.00
CA ASP A 96 1.17 15.43 -3.05
C ASP A 96 0.97 14.51 -4.26
N ILE A 97 2.00 13.72 -4.58
CA ILE A 97 2.03 12.80 -5.73
C ILE A 97 2.50 11.43 -5.22
N VAL A 98 1.75 10.40 -5.59
CA VAL A 98 2.05 9.00 -5.27
C VAL A 98 2.41 8.26 -6.56
N ASN A 99 3.59 7.64 -6.55
CA ASN A 99 4.10 6.82 -7.64
C ASN A 99 3.99 5.34 -7.26
N PHE A 100 3.35 4.55 -8.13
CA PHE A 100 3.36 3.08 -8.03
C PHE A 100 4.50 2.49 -8.85
N HIS A 101 5.05 1.37 -8.39
CA HIS A 101 6.08 0.66 -9.14
C HIS A 101 5.56 0.31 -10.56
N PRO A 102 6.32 0.63 -11.62
CA PRO A 102 5.99 0.21 -12.98
C PRO A 102 6.39 -1.25 -13.15
N LEU A 103 5.44 -2.16 -12.98
CA LEU A 103 5.71 -3.60 -13.10
C LEU A 103 5.47 -4.15 -14.51
N THR A 104 5.32 -3.24 -15.48
CA THR A 104 5.56 -3.44 -16.90
C THR A 104 6.13 -2.15 -17.53
N ASN A 105 6.90 -2.29 -18.61
CA ASN A 105 7.85 -1.32 -19.19
C ASN A 105 7.22 -0.06 -19.86
N THR A 106 6.01 0.36 -19.51
CA THR A 106 5.27 1.38 -20.29
C THR A 106 4.46 2.43 -19.51
N ALA A 107 4.61 2.58 -18.17
CA ALA A 107 4.47 3.87 -17.46
C ALA A 107 4.45 3.70 -15.93
N THR A 108 5.18 4.56 -15.22
CA THR A 108 4.88 4.89 -13.82
C THR A 108 3.55 5.63 -13.79
N THR A 109 2.54 5.07 -13.14
CA THR A 109 1.28 5.80 -12.92
C THR A 109 1.49 6.71 -11.71
N ALA A 110 1.85 7.97 -11.99
CA ALA A 110 1.87 9.02 -10.98
C ALA A 110 0.43 9.52 -10.79
N LEU A 111 -0.09 9.44 -9.55
CA LEU A 111 -1.38 10.01 -9.19
C LEU A 111 -1.19 11.18 -8.25
N ALA A 112 -1.90 12.28 -8.50
CA ALA A 112 -2.12 13.27 -7.47
C ALA A 112 -2.82 12.61 -6.27
N GLN A 113 -2.57 13.12 -5.08
CA GLN A 113 -3.01 12.44 -3.88
C GLN A 113 -4.53 12.34 -3.73
N ASP A 114 -5.25 13.36 -4.20
CA ASP A 114 -6.70 13.34 -4.25
C ASP A 114 -7.24 12.28 -5.23
N GLN A 115 -6.56 12.09 -6.38
CA GLN A 115 -6.86 11.05 -7.36
C GLN A 115 -6.64 9.66 -6.78
N PHE A 116 -5.53 9.44 -6.05
CA PHE A 116 -5.28 8.16 -5.39
C PHE A 116 -6.38 7.83 -4.37
N ARG A 117 -6.78 8.79 -3.54
CA ARG A 117 -7.87 8.63 -2.58
C ARG A 117 -9.22 8.35 -3.26
N LYS A 118 -9.51 9.07 -4.35
CA LYS A 118 -10.71 8.83 -5.17
C LYS A 118 -10.69 7.43 -5.78
N ALA A 119 -9.54 6.96 -6.27
CA ALA A 119 -9.41 5.61 -6.83
C ALA A 119 -9.68 4.54 -5.77
N LEU A 120 -9.10 4.67 -4.57
CA LEU A 120 -9.38 3.77 -3.44
C LEU A 120 -10.87 3.79 -3.06
N ALA A 121 -11.47 4.98 -2.94
CA ALA A 121 -12.88 5.12 -2.62
C ALA A 121 -13.79 4.50 -3.69
N ALA A 122 -13.44 4.65 -4.97
CA ALA A 122 -14.19 4.09 -6.10
C ALA A 122 -14.20 2.54 -6.10
N ILE A 123 -13.16 1.90 -5.56
CA ILE A 123 -13.11 0.45 -5.38
C ILE A 123 -13.63 0.00 -4.01
N GLY A 124 -14.26 0.90 -3.24
CA GLY A 124 -14.83 0.61 -1.92
C GLY A 124 -13.79 0.38 -0.84
N ARG A 125 -12.57 0.91 -1.01
CA ARG A 125 -11.44 0.70 -0.09
C ARG A 125 -11.00 1.99 0.58
N ALA A 126 -10.75 1.89 1.87
CA ALA A 126 -10.14 2.94 2.68
C ALA A 126 -9.12 2.30 3.63
N PRO A 127 -8.01 2.98 3.96
CA PRO A 127 -7.11 2.49 4.99
C PRO A 127 -7.85 2.46 6.33
N VAL A 128 -7.71 1.37 7.08
CA VAL A 128 -8.29 1.28 8.44
C VAL A 128 -7.52 2.15 9.43
N ALA A 129 -6.25 2.44 9.11
CA ALA A 129 -5.42 3.38 9.85
C ALA A 129 -4.38 4.02 8.92
N VAL A 130 -4.07 5.29 9.21
CA VAL A 130 -2.89 5.99 8.70
C VAL A 130 -1.85 6.02 9.82
N VAL A 131 -0.65 5.49 9.57
CA VAL A 131 0.35 5.23 10.61
C VAL A 131 1.66 5.93 10.27
N ASP A 132 2.22 6.65 11.23
CA ASP A 132 3.56 7.23 11.11
C ASP A 132 4.62 6.18 11.46
N PHE A 133 5.05 5.40 10.46
CA PHE A 133 6.08 4.38 10.67
C PHE A 133 7.48 4.97 10.91
N GLY A 134 7.75 6.19 10.44
CA GLY A 134 9.02 6.88 10.69
C GLY A 134 9.24 7.20 12.17
N ALA A 135 8.15 7.53 12.88
CA ALA A 135 8.18 7.77 14.32
C ALA A 135 8.22 6.48 15.17
N LEU A 136 7.90 5.31 14.60
CA LEU A 136 7.88 4.04 15.34
C LEU A 136 9.26 3.37 15.48
N GLY A 137 10.24 3.76 14.65
CA GLY A 137 11.56 3.13 14.61
C GLY A 137 12.60 3.71 15.59
N THR A 138 12.22 4.66 16.45
CA THR A 138 13.13 5.36 17.38
C THR A 138 13.00 4.92 18.84
N GLY A 139 12.30 3.81 19.13
CA GLY A 139 12.05 3.31 20.47
C GLY A 139 12.76 2.00 20.81
#